data_AF-A0A7Y6XLA4-F1
#
_entry.id   AF-A0A7Y6XLA4-F1
#
_cell.length_a   1.000
_cell.length_b   1.000
_cell.length_c   1.000
_cell.angle_alpha   90.00
_cell.angle_beta   90.00
_cell.angle_gamma   90.00
#
_symmetry.space_group_name_H-M   'P 1'
#
loop_
_entity.id
_entity.type
_entity.pdbx_description
1 polymer ?
#
loop_
_entity_poly.entity_id
_entity_poly.type
_entity_poly.pdbx_seq_one_letter_code
_entity_poly.pdbx_strand_id
1 'polypeptide(L)'
;MRLELRVRRFCCRNPDCSRRTFAERPVRLLAAQAQRTRRLATTQCAVAITAGAEAGARLLKPLAMPTSPGTLLRLIRRAPLPPPSPARVLGLDDWALRKGRTYGSILVDLEAHCVRDVLPDRSTHTVSTWLHQHPGVEVIARDRSTEYARAAALGAPEAQQVADRWHLLLNGRQMMQSWMTSAHLRLRALPAVSSADTPPARRHTEQGQRGPAGPSKRGWARRVRAKSARWKPLRRASNRTALPSGQR
;
A
#
# COMPACT_ATOMS: atom_id res chain seq x y z
N MET A 1 17.19 -28.89 -8.95
CA MET A 1 18.23 -29.22 -7.96
C MET A 1 17.61 -30.08 -6.87
N ARG A 2 18.24 -31.19 -6.50
CA ARG A 2 17.84 -32.08 -5.41
C ARG A 2 18.97 -32.07 -4.39
N LEU A 3 18.65 -31.80 -3.12
CA LEU A 3 19.61 -31.87 -2.03
C LEU A 3 19.38 -33.19 -1.29
N GLU A 4 20.40 -34.02 -1.21
CA GLU A 4 20.34 -35.29 -0.49
C GLU A 4 21.01 -35.11 0.87
N LEU A 5 20.30 -35.47 1.94
CA LEU A 5 20.74 -35.27 3.31
C LEU A 5 20.88 -36.64 3.97
N ARG A 6 22.09 -36.93 4.44
CA ARG A 6 22.35 -38.08 5.32
C ARG A 6 22.21 -37.60 6.76
N VAL A 7 21.21 -38.14 7.48
CA VAL A 7 20.94 -37.81 8.88
C VAL A 7 21.12 -39.05 9.75
N ARG A 8 21.55 -38.86 11.00
CA ARG A 8 21.65 -39.97 11.96
C ARG A 8 20.26 -40.43 12.40
N ARG A 9 20.08 -41.73 12.59
CA ARG A 9 18.90 -42.32 13.24
C ARG A 9 19.32 -42.79 14.62
N PHE A 10 18.51 -42.45 15.62
CA PHE A 10 18.72 -42.80 17.02
C PHE A 10 17.57 -43.68 17.51
N CYS A 11 17.87 -44.52 18.51
CA CYS A 11 16.91 -45.36 19.20
C CYS A 11 16.92 -45.01 20.70
N CYS A 12 15.73 -44.74 21.26
CA CYS A 12 15.58 -44.53 22.69
C CYS A 12 15.65 -45.90 23.39
N ARG A 13 16.50 -46.01 24.42
CA ARG A 13 16.63 -47.24 25.22
C ARG A 13 15.71 -47.29 26.44
N ASN A 14 14.99 -46.21 26.74
CA ASN A 14 14.05 -46.17 27.85
C ASN A 14 12.77 -46.96 27.49
N PRO A 15 12.41 -48.03 28.22
CA PRO A 15 11.22 -48.84 27.96
C PRO A 15 9.91 -48.06 28.11
N ASP A 16 9.87 -47.03 28.98
CA ASP A 16 8.69 -46.22 29.27
C ASP A 16 8.48 -45.10 28.23
N CYS A 17 9.43 -44.92 27.30
CA CYS A 17 9.34 -43.88 26.28
C CYS A 17 8.43 -44.32 25.12
N SER A 18 7.33 -43.59 24.92
CA SER A 18 6.39 -43.80 23.81
C SER A 18 7.01 -43.62 22.42
N ARG A 19 8.17 -42.94 22.30
CA ARG A 19 8.84 -42.63 21.03
C ARG A 19 10.19 -43.32 20.94
N ARG A 20 10.20 -44.53 20.37
CA ARG A 20 11.40 -45.40 20.31
C ARG A 20 12.46 -45.01 19.29
N THR A 21 12.10 -44.32 18.21
CA THR A 21 13.09 -43.87 17.21
C THR A 21 12.93 -42.41 16.86
N PHE A 22 14.06 -41.74 16.67
CA PHE A 22 14.12 -40.35 16.24
C PHE A 22 15.27 -40.15 15.26
N ALA A 23 15.12 -39.21 14.32
CA ALA A 23 16.18 -38.84 13.40
C ALA A 23 16.78 -37.50 13.84
N GLU A 24 18.08 -37.33 13.58
CA GLU A 24 18.75 -36.05 13.65
C GLU A 24 17.98 -35.02 12.85
N ARG A 25 17.68 -33.88 13.48
CA ARG A 25 16.99 -32.76 12.82
C ARG A 25 18.04 -31.72 12.47
N PRO A 26 18.29 -31.44 11.17
CA PRO A 26 19.18 -30.37 10.77
C PRO A 26 18.46 -29.02 10.94
N VAL A 27 18.16 -28.64 12.18
CA VAL A 27 17.25 -27.53 12.53
C VAL A 27 17.67 -26.18 11.97
N ARG A 28 18.99 -25.99 11.76
CA ARG A 28 19.58 -24.80 11.13
C ARG A 28 19.32 -24.75 9.62
N LEU A 29 19.18 -25.90 8.95
CA LEU A 29 18.99 -26.00 7.50
C LEU A 29 17.51 -26.15 7.11
N LEU A 30 16.76 -26.99 7.82
CA LEU A 30 15.38 -27.34 7.52
C LEU A 30 14.48 -27.16 8.75
N ALA A 31 13.25 -26.72 8.52
CA ALA A 31 12.18 -26.92 9.48
C ALA A 31 11.70 -28.39 9.43
N ALA A 32 10.97 -28.83 10.46
CA ALA A 32 10.39 -30.17 10.48
C ALA A 32 9.51 -30.39 9.22
N GLN A 33 9.70 -31.54 8.56
CA GLN A 33 8.97 -31.93 7.34
C GLN A 33 9.12 -30.93 6.16
N ALA A 34 10.11 -30.04 6.18
CA ALA A 34 10.30 -29.07 5.12
C ALA A 34 10.92 -29.71 3.88
N GLN A 35 10.31 -29.44 2.72
CA GLN A 35 10.84 -29.79 1.40
C GLN A 35 11.74 -28.69 0.81
N ARG A 36 12.13 -27.71 1.62
CA ARG A 36 12.97 -26.57 1.21
C ARG A 36 13.86 -26.12 2.36
N THR A 37 15.07 -25.65 2.03
CA THR A 37 15.98 -25.05 3.01
C THR A 37 15.41 -23.73 3.55
N ARG A 38 15.77 -23.37 4.79
CA ARG A 38 15.41 -22.09 5.39
C ARG A 38 15.91 -20.92 4.54
N ARG A 39 17.17 -20.99 4.08
CA ARG A 39 17.76 -19.99 3.19
C ARG A 39 16.96 -19.79 1.91
N LEU A 40 16.55 -20.87 1.24
CA LEU A 40 15.71 -20.78 0.04
C LEU A 40 14.34 -20.16 0.36
N ALA A 41 13.72 -20.56 1.48
CA ALA A 41 12.45 -19.99 1.93
C ALA A 41 12.55 -18.47 2.17
N THR A 42 13.63 -18.02 2.81
CA THR A 42 13.90 -16.60 3.08
C THR A 42 14.05 -15.82 1.77
N THR A 43 14.87 -16.29 0.84
CA THR A 43 15.06 -15.61 -0.46
C THR A 43 13.77 -15.56 -1.26
N GLN A 44 13.03 -16.67 -1.33
CA GLN A 44 11.73 -16.72 -2.01
C GLN A 44 10.71 -15.77 -1.36
N CYS A 45 10.71 -15.68 -0.03
CA CYS A 45 9.83 -14.76 0.71
C CYS A 45 10.19 -13.29 0.42
N ALA A 46 11.47 -12.92 0.44
CA ALA A 46 11.91 -11.57 0.12
C ALA A 46 11.52 -11.13 -1.30
N VAL A 47 11.69 -12.02 -2.28
CA VAL A 47 11.22 -11.79 -3.66
C VAL A 47 9.70 -11.63 -3.69
N ALA A 48 8.97 -12.45 -2.94
CA ALA A 48 7.52 -12.40 -2.89
C ALA A 48 6.99 -11.10 -2.24
N ILE A 49 7.62 -10.61 -1.17
CA ILE A 49 7.27 -9.34 -0.52
C ILE A 49 7.49 -8.18 -1.50
N THR A 50 8.58 -8.20 -2.25
CA THR A 50 8.97 -7.12 -3.15
C THR A 50 8.13 -7.10 -4.44
N ALA A 51 7.97 -8.25 -5.09
CA ALA A 51 7.36 -8.34 -6.42
C ALA A 51 5.91 -8.85 -6.39
N GLY A 52 5.43 -9.37 -5.26
CA GLY A 52 4.20 -10.14 -5.18
C GLY A 52 4.37 -11.59 -5.68
N ALA A 53 3.33 -12.41 -5.47
CA ALA A 53 3.40 -13.85 -5.72
C ALA A 53 3.52 -14.22 -7.22
N GLU A 54 2.68 -13.65 -8.08
CA GLU A 54 2.68 -14.00 -9.51
C GLU A 54 3.96 -13.55 -10.23
N ALA A 55 4.35 -12.29 -10.04
CA ALA A 55 5.58 -11.77 -10.63
C ALA A 55 6.81 -12.40 -9.98
N GLY A 56 6.79 -12.61 -8.65
CA GLY A 56 7.86 -13.30 -7.94
C GLY A 56 8.10 -14.73 -8.45
N ALA A 57 7.04 -15.51 -8.69
CA ALA A 57 7.18 -16.85 -9.24
C ALA A 57 7.80 -16.85 -10.65
N ARG A 58 7.46 -15.87 -11.50
CA ARG A 58 8.10 -15.69 -12.81
C ARG A 58 9.56 -15.28 -12.68
N LEU A 59 9.89 -14.38 -11.75
CA LEU A 59 11.25 -13.91 -11.51
C LEU A 59 12.17 -15.00 -10.92
N LEU A 60 11.63 -15.88 -10.08
CA LEU A 60 12.41 -16.94 -9.44
C LEU A 60 12.83 -18.07 -10.40
N LYS A 61 12.15 -18.22 -11.54
CA LYS A 61 12.51 -19.22 -12.57
C LYS A 61 13.92 -18.98 -13.14
N PRO A 62 14.24 -17.80 -13.74
CA PRO A 62 15.59 -17.53 -14.23
C PRO A 62 16.63 -17.46 -13.13
N LEU A 63 16.23 -17.23 -11.87
CA LEU A 63 17.13 -17.28 -10.69
C LEU A 63 17.37 -18.71 -10.14
N ALA A 64 16.94 -19.75 -10.87
CA ALA A 64 17.07 -21.15 -10.47
C ALA A 64 16.45 -21.51 -9.09
N MET A 65 15.44 -20.74 -8.65
CA MET A 65 14.72 -20.93 -7.38
C MET A 65 13.21 -21.15 -7.57
N PRO A 66 12.78 -21.99 -8.55
CA PRO A 66 11.38 -22.05 -8.97
C PRO A 66 10.44 -22.42 -7.83
N THR A 67 9.29 -21.77 -7.78
CA THR A 67 8.18 -22.11 -6.89
C THR A 67 6.86 -21.55 -7.43
N SER A 68 5.74 -22.02 -6.90
CA SER A 68 4.42 -21.57 -7.34
C SER A 68 4.01 -20.24 -6.67
N PRO A 69 3.18 -19.41 -7.34
CA PRO A 69 2.61 -18.20 -6.72
C PRO A 69 1.90 -18.50 -5.39
N GLY A 70 1.11 -19.57 -5.32
CA GLY A 70 0.44 -19.99 -4.08
C GLY A 70 1.42 -20.36 -2.96
N THR A 71 2.61 -20.85 -3.29
CA THR A 71 3.67 -21.08 -2.30
C THR A 71 4.26 -19.78 -1.78
N LEU A 72 4.46 -18.79 -2.66
CA LEU A 72 4.91 -17.46 -2.26
C LEU A 72 3.90 -16.75 -1.36
N LEU A 73 2.59 -16.83 -1.67
CA LEU A 73 1.55 -16.30 -0.80
C LEU A 73 1.59 -16.93 0.60
N ARG A 74 1.79 -18.24 0.69
CA ARG A 74 1.96 -18.93 1.98
C ARG A 74 3.22 -18.48 2.72
N LEU A 75 4.31 -18.18 2.03
CA LEU A 75 5.52 -17.63 2.64
C LEU A 75 5.28 -16.22 3.18
N ILE A 76 4.64 -15.33 2.40
CA ILE A 76 4.29 -13.98 2.86
C ILE A 76 3.41 -14.04 4.11
N ARG A 77 2.34 -14.86 4.09
CA ARG A 77 1.42 -14.98 5.24
C ARG A 77 2.05 -15.56 6.50
N ARG A 78 3.17 -16.29 6.37
CA ARG A 78 3.93 -16.87 7.48
C ARG A 78 5.15 -16.05 7.85
N ALA A 79 5.44 -14.99 7.11
CA ALA A 79 6.57 -14.12 7.41
C ALA A 79 6.32 -13.49 8.78
N PRO A 80 7.33 -13.45 9.67
CA PRO A 80 7.19 -12.75 10.93
C PRO A 80 6.93 -11.28 10.65
N LEU A 81 5.99 -10.70 11.39
CA LEU A 81 5.84 -9.25 11.43
C LEU A 81 7.04 -8.66 12.19
N PRO A 82 7.50 -7.46 11.82
CA PRO A 82 8.47 -6.74 12.63
C PRO A 82 7.92 -6.56 14.05
N PRO A 83 8.79 -6.53 15.08
CA PRO A 83 8.33 -6.29 16.44
C PRO A 83 7.60 -4.93 16.51
N PRO A 84 6.55 -4.84 17.32
CA PRO A 84 5.90 -3.55 17.55
C PRO A 84 6.92 -2.60 18.17
N SER A 85 6.95 -1.36 17.70
CA SER A 85 7.67 -0.29 18.35
C SER A 85 6.74 0.92 18.47
N PRO A 86 6.84 1.69 19.57
CA PRO A 86 6.01 2.87 19.75
C PRO A 86 6.27 3.88 18.62
N ALA A 87 5.24 4.64 18.28
CA ALA A 87 5.30 5.71 17.29
C ALA A 87 4.97 7.02 18.00
N ARG A 88 5.95 7.92 18.08
CA ARG A 88 5.77 9.24 18.69
C ARG A 88 4.98 10.17 17.78
N VAL A 89 5.26 10.11 16.48
CA VAL A 89 4.56 10.86 15.44
C VAL A 89 3.78 9.90 14.53
N LEU A 90 2.46 9.96 14.60
CA LEU A 90 1.56 9.04 13.93
C LEU A 90 0.78 9.74 12.81
N GLY A 91 0.77 9.16 11.62
CA GLY A 91 -0.07 9.52 10.50
C GLY A 91 -1.34 8.68 10.47
N LEU A 92 -2.50 9.32 10.34
CA LEU A 92 -3.80 8.68 10.16
C LEU A 92 -4.38 9.06 8.80
N ASP A 93 -4.73 8.06 7.99
CA ASP A 93 -5.37 8.25 6.69
C ASP A 93 -6.30 7.08 6.33
N ASP A 94 -7.11 7.25 5.29
CA ASP A 94 -8.00 6.23 4.76
C ASP A 94 -7.24 5.18 3.93
N TRP A 95 -7.45 3.90 4.27
CA TRP A 95 -6.93 2.78 3.49
C TRP A 95 -8.03 2.13 2.64
N ALA A 96 -7.89 2.22 1.32
CA ALA A 96 -8.83 1.60 0.40
C ALA A 96 -8.57 0.08 0.25
N LEU A 97 -9.23 -0.76 1.06
CA LEU A 97 -9.28 -2.22 0.86
C LEU A 97 -9.83 -2.58 -0.52
N ARG A 98 -10.93 -1.93 -0.89
CA ARG A 98 -11.48 -1.97 -2.24
C ARG A 98 -11.87 -0.56 -2.64
N LYS A 99 -11.04 0.05 -3.50
CA LYS A 99 -11.24 1.42 -3.98
C LYS A 99 -12.68 1.67 -4.43
N GLY A 100 -13.29 2.71 -3.85
CA GLY A 100 -14.68 3.10 -4.10
C GLY A 100 -15.75 2.24 -3.44
N ARG A 101 -15.39 1.30 -2.54
CA ARG A 101 -16.35 0.40 -1.88
C ARG A 101 -16.11 0.23 -0.40
N THR A 102 -14.87 -0.09 -0.02
CA THR A 102 -14.56 -0.46 1.37
C THR A 102 -13.26 0.19 1.76
N TYR A 103 -13.30 0.91 2.88
CA TYR A 103 -12.20 1.67 3.43
C TYR A 103 -12.00 1.28 4.90
N GLY A 104 -10.75 1.20 5.31
CA GLY A 104 -10.32 1.16 6.70
C GLY A 104 -9.41 2.35 6.99
N SER A 105 -8.63 2.28 8.06
CA SER A 105 -7.61 3.29 8.38
C SER A 105 -6.21 2.70 8.27
N ILE A 106 -5.26 3.48 7.76
CA ILE A 106 -3.84 3.16 7.84
C ILE A 106 -3.18 4.05 8.88
N LEU A 107 -2.36 3.44 9.73
CA LEU A 107 -1.58 4.11 10.75
C LEU A 107 -0.12 4.00 10.36
N VAL A 108 0.55 5.13 10.23
CA VAL A 108 1.93 5.22 9.75
C VAL A 108 2.77 5.93 10.77
N ASP A 109 3.90 5.36 11.15
CA ASP A 109 4.90 6.11 11.89
C ASP A 109 5.63 7.06 10.92
N LEU A 110 5.49 8.34 11.17
CA LEU A 110 6.03 9.39 10.31
C LEU A 110 7.50 9.66 10.55
N GLU A 111 8.09 9.18 11.65
CA GLU A 111 9.53 9.26 11.89
C GLU A 111 10.26 8.05 11.28
N ALA A 112 9.72 6.85 11.51
CA ALA A 112 10.29 5.61 10.99
C ALA A 112 9.90 5.32 9.52
N HIS A 113 8.99 6.11 8.95
CA HIS A 113 8.43 5.93 7.61
C HIS A 113 7.89 4.52 7.36
N CYS A 114 7.21 3.94 8.34
CA CYS A 114 6.71 2.57 8.28
C CYS A 114 5.25 2.48 8.69
N VAL A 115 4.55 1.51 8.09
CA VAL A 115 3.16 1.24 8.47
C VAL A 115 3.15 0.54 9.82
N ARG A 116 2.41 1.10 10.77
CA ARG A 116 2.17 0.53 12.10
C ARG A 116 1.03 -0.45 12.08
N ASP A 117 -0.09 -0.06 11.48
CA ASP A 117 -1.26 -0.94 11.39
C ASP A 117 -2.21 -0.53 10.25
N VAL A 118 -3.10 -1.45 9.90
CA VAL A 118 -4.26 -1.20 9.02
C VAL A 118 -5.51 -1.70 9.72
N LEU A 119 -6.35 -0.76 10.14
CA LEU A 119 -7.60 -1.03 10.85
C LEU A 119 -8.73 -1.39 9.86
N PRO A 120 -9.70 -2.21 10.29
CA PRO A 120 -10.76 -2.73 9.42
C PRO A 120 -11.75 -1.66 8.94
N ASP A 121 -11.90 -0.57 9.71
CA ASP A 121 -12.82 0.54 9.45
C ASP A 121 -12.20 1.86 9.95
N ARG A 122 -12.92 2.96 9.69
CA ARG A 122 -12.53 4.32 10.07
C ARG A 122 -13.26 4.86 11.30
N SER A 123 -13.99 4.01 12.01
CA SER A 123 -14.85 4.47 13.10
C SER A 123 -14.02 5.05 14.24
N THR A 124 -14.59 6.05 14.90
CA THR A 124 -13.97 6.65 16.09
C THR A 124 -13.63 5.60 17.15
N HIS A 125 -14.50 4.60 17.34
CA HIS A 125 -14.30 3.53 18.31
C HIS A 125 -13.05 2.69 17.99
N THR A 126 -12.91 2.22 16.75
CA THR A 126 -11.79 1.37 16.34
C THR A 126 -10.45 2.09 16.49
N VAL A 127 -10.37 3.34 16.01
CA VAL A 127 -9.12 4.12 16.07
C VAL A 127 -8.76 4.51 17.50
N SER A 128 -9.72 4.98 18.31
CA SER A 128 -9.44 5.35 19.71
C SER A 128 -9.03 4.13 20.56
N THR A 129 -9.66 2.98 20.34
CA THR A 129 -9.26 1.72 21.00
C THR A 129 -7.82 1.34 20.66
N TRP A 130 -7.43 1.49 19.40
CA TRP A 130 -6.04 1.24 19.00
C TRP A 130 -5.07 2.19 19.68
N LEU A 131 -5.39 3.50 19.74
CA LEU A 131 -4.54 4.50 20.40
C LEU A 131 -4.36 4.20 21.90
N HIS A 132 -5.42 3.76 22.60
CA HIS A 132 -5.31 3.34 24.01
C HIS A 132 -4.37 2.15 24.22
N GLN A 133 -4.34 1.22 23.27
CA GLN A 133 -3.47 0.04 23.33
C GLN A 133 -2.02 0.35 22.96
N HIS A 134 -1.76 1.52 22.36
CA HIS A 134 -0.45 1.95 21.87
C HIS A 134 -0.08 3.32 22.45
N PRO A 135 0.18 3.42 23.77
CA PRO A 135 0.56 4.68 24.40
C PRO A 135 1.91 5.19 23.89
N GLY A 136 2.13 6.51 23.98
CA GLY A 136 3.37 7.17 23.56
C GLY A 136 3.26 7.98 22.27
N VAL A 137 2.07 8.07 21.68
CA VAL A 137 1.81 8.99 20.56
C VAL A 137 1.73 10.41 21.08
N GLU A 138 2.62 11.28 20.62
CA GLU A 138 2.68 12.71 20.99
C GLU A 138 2.10 13.61 19.91
N VAL A 139 2.18 13.21 18.64
CA VAL A 139 1.71 13.98 17.50
C VAL A 139 0.91 13.09 16.57
N ILE A 140 -0.27 13.56 16.16
CA ILE A 140 -1.13 12.88 15.20
C ILE A 140 -1.32 13.78 13.98
N ALA A 141 -0.67 13.43 12.87
CA ALA A 141 -0.96 14.04 11.58
C ALA A 141 -2.14 13.32 10.93
N ARG A 142 -3.20 14.05 10.60
CA ARG A 142 -4.41 13.48 9.98
C ARG A 142 -4.98 14.38 8.91
N ASP A 143 -5.83 13.82 8.07
CA ASP A 143 -6.69 14.59 7.20
C ASP A 143 -7.73 15.42 7.99
N ARG A 144 -8.70 16.03 7.31
CA ARG A 144 -9.75 16.84 7.94
C ARG A 144 -10.97 16.03 8.42
N SER A 145 -10.86 14.71 8.53
CA SER A 145 -11.93 13.85 9.02
C SER A 145 -12.33 14.21 10.46
N THR A 146 -13.62 14.43 10.67
CA THR A 146 -14.20 14.65 12.00
C THR A 146 -14.17 13.37 12.84
N GLU A 147 -14.27 12.20 12.21
CA GLU A 147 -14.18 10.90 12.88
C GLU A 147 -12.78 10.67 13.46
N TYR A 148 -11.72 10.99 12.68
CA TYR A 148 -10.34 10.91 13.17
C TYR A 148 -10.01 11.99 14.19
N ALA A 149 -10.52 13.21 14.03
CA ALA A 149 -10.36 14.26 15.03
C ALA A 149 -10.93 13.83 16.39
N ARG A 150 -12.13 13.23 16.38
CA ARG A 150 -12.76 12.69 17.58
C ARG A 150 -12.00 11.48 18.13
N ALA A 151 -11.53 10.59 17.26
CA ALA A 151 -10.77 9.41 17.69
C ALA A 151 -9.47 9.77 18.39
N ALA A 152 -8.73 10.73 17.82
CA ALA A 152 -7.51 11.27 18.41
C ALA A 152 -7.78 11.91 19.77
N ALA A 153 -8.81 12.75 19.86
CA ALA A 153 -9.17 13.40 21.13
C ALA A 153 -9.57 12.39 22.23
N LEU A 154 -10.20 11.27 21.87
CA LEU A 154 -10.60 10.24 22.83
C LEU A 154 -9.45 9.28 23.17
N GLY A 155 -8.67 8.84 22.18
CA GLY A 155 -7.67 7.78 22.34
C GLY A 155 -6.27 8.26 22.71
N ALA A 156 -5.96 9.53 22.43
CA ALA A 156 -4.69 10.17 22.74
C ALA A 156 -4.92 11.67 22.99
N PRO A 157 -5.60 12.05 24.10
CA PRO A 157 -6.01 13.43 24.36
C PRO A 157 -4.83 14.41 24.45
N GLU A 158 -3.69 13.95 24.95
CA GLU A 158 -2.46 14.75 25.06
C GLU A 158 -1.70 14.90 23.74
N ALA A 159 -2.09 14.16 22.69
CA ALA A 159 -1.40 14.21 21.41
C ALA A 159 -1.78 15.46 20.62
N GLN A 160 -0.79 16.18 20.13
CA GLN A 160 -0.99 17.33 19.26
C GLN A 160 -1.55 16.88 17.91
N GLN A 161 -2.73 17.36 17.55
CA GLN A 161 -3.32 17.11 16.23
C GLN A 161 -2.79 18.11 15.20
N VAL A 162 -2.20 17.59 14.13
CA VAL A 162 -1.66 18.39 13.02
C VAL A 162 -2.42 18.03 11.74
N ALA A 163 -2.81 19.04 10.98
CA ALA A 163 -3.43 18.82 9.68
C ALA A 163 -2.40 18.35 8.66
N ASP A 164 -2.71 17.27 7.94
CA ASP A 164 -1.86 16.74 6.89
C ASP A 164 -1.67 17.77 5.75
N ARG A 165 -0.40 18.01 5.42
CA ARG A 165 0.00 19.03 4.45
C ARG A 165 -0.51 18.73 3.05
N TRP A 166 -0.52 17.46 2.64
CA TRP A 166 -0.95 17.10 1.29
C TRP A 166 -2.44 17.42 1.10
N HIS A 167 -3.27 17.07 2.08
CA HIS A 167 -4.70 17.39 2.07
C HIS A 167 -4.95 18.90 2.02
N LEU A 168 -4.21 19.69 2.81
CA LEU A 168 -4.33 21.15 2.79
C LEU A 168 -4.01 21.74 1.40
N LEU A 169 -2.88 21.34 0.80
CA LEU A 169 -2.47 21.82 -0.51
C LEU A 169 -3.41 21.37 -1.63
N LEU A 170 -3.87 20.12 -1.58
CA LEU A 170 -4.83 19.59 -2.55
C LEU A 170 -6.15 20.37 -2.50
N ASN A 171 -6.70 20.56 -1.30
CA ASN A 171 -7.94 21.27 -1.10
C ASN A 171 -7.82 22.74 -1.53
N GLY A 172 -6.72 23.41 -1.16
CA GLY A 172 -6.46 24.80 -1.57
C GLY A 172 -6.36 24.93 -3.10
N ARG A 173 -5.61 24.03 -3.75
CA ARG A 173 -5.52 24.00 -5.22
C ARG A 173 -6.88 23.78 -5.88
N GLN A 174 -7.69 22.84 -5.37
CA GLN A 174 -9.02 22.55 -5.91
C GLN A 174 -9.95 23.75 -5.76
N MET A 175 -9.93 24.42 -4.60
CA MET A 175 -10.71 25.63 -4.36
C MET A 175 -10.35 26.74 -5.36
N MET A 176 -9.05 27.06 -5.49
CA MET A 176 -8.59 28.07 -6.45
C MET A 176 -8.96 27.71 -7.89
N GLN A 177 -8.86 26.43 -8.25
CA GLN A 177 -9.23 25.97 -9.59
C GLN A 177 -10.73 26.18 -9.86
N SER A 178 -11.60 25.83 -8.91
CA SER A 178 -13.04 26.05 -9.02
C SER A 178 -13.40 27.53 -9.09
N TRP A 179 -12.79 28.34 -8.24
CA TRP A 179 -12.98 29.79 -8.23
C TRP A 179 -12.55 30.43 -9.56
N MET A 180 -11.34 30.14 -10.05
CA MET A 180 -10.86 30.66 -11.33
C MET A 180 -11.75 30.21 -12.49
N THR A 181 -12.24 28.97 -12.47
CA THR A 181 -13.14 28.47 -13.52
C THR A 181 -14.46 29.24 -13.51
N SER A 182 -15.01 29.51 -12.33
CA SER A 182 -16.23 30.32 -12.18
C SER A 182 -16.01 31.79 -12.58
N ALA A 183 -14.92 32.39 -12.10
CA ALA A 183 -14.54 33.77 -12.42
C ALA A 183 -14.29 33.95 -13.92
N HIS A 184 -13.64 32.99 -14.59
CA HIS A 184 -13.39 33.04 -16.03
C HIS A 184 -14.68 33.12 -16.85
N LEU A 185 -15.72 32.38 -16.47
CA LEU A 185 -17.03 32.45 -17.13
C LEU A 185 -17.66 33.84 -16.97
N ARG A 186 -17.58 34.42 -15.77
CA ARG A 186 -18.08 35.78 -15.50
C ARG A 186 -17.31 36.84 -16.30
N LEU A 187 -15.98 36.74 -16.33
CA LEU A 187 -15.12 37.66 -17.08
C LEU A 187 -15.36 37.57 -18.60
N ARG A 188 -15.62 36.38 -19.13
CA ARG A 188 -15.99 36.22 -20.55
C ARG A 188 -17.37 36.76 -20.91
N ALA A 189 -18.28 36.85 -19.94
CA ALA A 189 -19.60 37.42 -20.15
C ALA A 189 -19.63 38.96 -20.05
N LEU A 190 -18.53 39.58 -19.58
CA LEU A 190 -18.41 41.04 -19.62
C LEU A 190 -18.29 41.51 -21.09
N PRO A 191 -18.89 42.64 -21.44
CA PRO A 191 -18.73 43.22 -22.77
C PRO A 191 -17.24 43.49 -23.03
N ALA A 192 -16.82 43.24 -24.26
CA ALA A 192 -15.47 43.60 -24.68
C ALA A 192 -15.29 45.11 -24.47
N VAL A 193 -14.27 45.49 -23.70
CA VAL A 193 -13.86 46.88 -23.62
C VAL A 193 -13.42 47.28 -25.03
N SER A 194 -14.17 48.16 -25.69
CA SER A 194 -13.69 48.79 -26.92
C SER A 194 -12.44 49.57 -26.54
N SER A 195 -11.30 49.12 -27.04
CA SER A 195 -10.05 49.88 -27.02
C SER A 195 -10.17 51.04 -28.01
N ALA A 196 -10.96 52.05 -27.66
CA ALA A 196 -10.73 53.40 -28.12
C ALA A 196 -9.67 53.98 -27.17
N ASP A 197 -8.51 54.33 -27.72
CA ASP A 197 -7.34 54.88 -27.03
C ASP A 197 -6.40 53.89 -26.32
N THR A 198 -5.79 52.99 -27.10
CA THR A 198 -4.47 52.44 -26.77
C THR A 198 -3.43 53.09 -27.68
N PRO A 199 -2.46 53.88 -27.17
CA PRO A 199 -1.32 54.32 -27.96
C PRO A 199 -0.54 53.10 -28.48
N PRO A 200 0.08 53.15 -29.67
CA PRO A 200 0.69 51.98 -30.28
C PRO A 200 1.73 51.37 -29.33
N ALA A 201 1.53 50.10 -29.01
CA ALA A 201 2.46 49.31 -28.21
C ALA A 201 3.87 49.41 -28.82
N ARG A 202 4.83 49.88 -28.02
CA ARG A 202 6.25 49.76 -28.36
C ARG A 202 6.56 48.27 -28.48
N ARG A 203 6.93 47.84 -29.68
CA ARG A 203 7.44 46.49 -29.93
C ARG A 203 8.77 46.36 -29.21
N HIS A 204 8.75 45.79 -28.00
CA HIS A 204 9.95 45.16 -27.47
C HIS A 204 10.14 43.85 -28.21
N THR A 205 11.17 43.81 -29.05
CA THR A 205 11.74 42.59 -29.63
C THR A 205 12.37 41.79 -28.49
N GLU A 206 11.55 41.07 -27.73
CA GLU A 206 12.05 40.01 -26.87
C GLU A 206 12.26 38.76 -27.73
N GLN A 207 13.52 38.53 -28.10
CA GLN A 207 14.01 37.23 -28.52
C GLN A 207 13.93 36.27 -27.33
N GLY A 208 12.74 35.72 -27.09
CA GLY A 208 12.50 34.65 -26.14
C GLY A 208 12.95 33.31 -26.72
N GLN A 209 14.09 32.82 -26.24
CA GLN A 209 14.52 31.43 -26.39
C GLN A 209 13.37 30.49 -25.98
N ARG A 210 13.03 29.53 -26.86
CA ARG A 210 12.02 28.50 -26.59
C ARG A 210 12.51 27.56 -25.49
N GLY A 211 12.03 27.73 -24.27
CA GLY A 211 12.02 26.67 -23.26
C GLY A 211 11.00 25.59 -23.62
N PRO A 212 11.24 24.29 -23.29
CA PRO A 212 10.36 23.21 -23.72
C PRO A 212 9.00 23.29 -23.04
N ALA A 213 7.94 23.10 -23.84
CA ALA A 213 6.56 23.10 -23.38
C ALA A 213 6.31 22.00 -22.32
N GLY A 214 5.92 22.41 -21.11
CA GLY A 214 5.42 21.51 -20.09
C GLY A 214 4.15 20.77 -20.56
N PRO A 215 3.94 19.50 -20.17
CA PRO A 215 2.88 18.68 -20.76
C PRO A 215 1.49 19.17 -20.34
N SER A 216 0.60 19.33 -21.33
CA SER A 216 -0.79 19.74 -21.10
C SER A 216 -1.58 18.75 -20.24
N LYS A 217 -2.64 19.24 -19.57
CA LYS A 217 -3.56 18.45 -18.71
C LYS A 217 -4.14 17.20 -19.39
N ARG A 218 -4.16 17.13 -20.73
CA ARG A 218 -4.55 15.93 -21.50
C ARG A 218 -3.52 14.78 -21.38
N GLY A 219 -2.25 15.10 -21.20
CA GLY A 219 -1.16 14.13 -21.01
C GLY A 219 -1.15 13.46 -19.63
N TRP A 220 -1.62 14.15 -18.59
CA TRP A 220 -1.73 13.60 -17.24
C TRP A 220 -2.90 12.61 -17.13
N ALA A 221 -4.07 12.97 -17.69
CA ALA A 221 -5.24 12.09 -17.74
C ALA A 221 -5.01 10.83 -18.61
N ARG A 222 -4.22 10.91 -19.69
CA ARG A 222 -3.77 9.72 -20.45
C ARG A 222 -2.78 8.86 -19.68
N ARG A 223 -1.86 9.43 -18.90
CA ARG A 223 -0.92 8.66 -18.05
C ARG A 223 -1.62 7.92 -16.91
N VAL A 224 -2.62 8.53 -16.28
CA VAL A 224 -3.45 7.88 -15.25
C VAL A 224 -4.33 6.78 -15.87
N ARG A 225 -4.93 7.01 -17.05
CA ARG A 225 -5.70 5.99 -17.77
C ARG A 225 -4.84 4.84 -18.31
N ALA A 226 -3.64 5.12 -18.81
CA ALA A 226 -2.71 4.10 -19.30
C ALA A 226 -2.17 3.22 -18.15
N LYS A 227 -1.96 3.76 -16.94
CA LYS A 227 -1.65 2.96 -15.76
C LYS A 227 -2.81 2.07 -15.31
N SER A 228 -4.07 2.52 -15.44
CA SER A 228 -5.25 1.68 -15.17
C SER A 228 -5.60 0.68 -16.29
N ALA A 229 -5.22 0.96 -17.55
CA ALA A 229 -5.45 0.07 -18.69
C ALA A 229 -4.39 -1.05 -18.79
N ARG A 230 -3.19 -0.86 -18.22
CA ARG A 230 -2.16 -1.90 -18.12
C ARG A 230 -2.51 -3.03 -17.13
N TRP A 231 -3.62 -2.93 -16.40
CA TRP A 231 -4.15 -3.92 -15.45
C TRP A 231 -5.51 -4.51 -15.84
N LYS A 232 -5.85 -4.48 -17.13
CA LYS A 232 -6.94 -5.29 -17.71
C LYS A 232 -6.46 -5.81 -19.07
N PRO A 233 -5.84 -7.01 -19.11
CA PRO A 233 -6.66 -8.22 -19.08
C PRO A 233 -5.99 -9.43 -18.39
N LEU A 234 -6.43 -9.78 -17.17
CA LEU A 234 -6.39 -11.16 -16.65
C LEU A 234 -7.71 -11.51 -15.93
N ARG A 235 -8.81 -10.86 -16.33
CA ARG A 235 -10.18 -11.20 -15.93
C ARG A 235 -10.90 -11.91 -17.08
N ARG A 236 -10.36 -13.02 -17.56
CA ARG A 236 -11.10 -14.02 -18.37
C ARG A 236 -10.44 -15.39 -18.20
N ALA A 237 -10.63 -16.01 -17.02
CA ALA A 237 -10.51 -17.45 -16.79
C ALA A 237 -10.91 -17.80 -15.34
N SER A 238 -12.15 -17.50 -14.96
CA SER A 238 -12.79 -18.06 -13.76
C SER A 238 -14.29 -17.75 -13.86
N ASN A 239 -14.93 -18.42 -14.81
CA ASN A 239 -16.38 -18.59 -14.87
C ASN A 239 -16.64 -19.80 -15.79
N ARG A 240 -16.24 -20.98 -15.31
CA ARG A 240 -16.67 -22.27 -15.81
C ARG A 240 -16.63 -23.27 -14.65
N THR A 241 -17.71 -23.28 -13.88
CA THR A 241 -18.32 -24.46 -13.25
C THR A 241 -19.65 -24.01 -12.64
N ALA A 242 -20.62 -23.75 -13.51
CA ALA A 242 -22.02 -23.90 -13.14
C ALA A 242 -22.32 -25.40 -13.23
N LEU A 243 -22.56 -26.04 -12.10
CA LEU A 243 -23.21 -27.34 -12.03
C LEU A 243 -24.71 -27.13 -12.27
N PRO A 244 -25.37 -27.91 -13.13
CA PRO A 244 -26.81 -27.81 -13.31
C PRO A 244 -27.52 -28.57 -12.19
N SER A 245 -28.44 -27.87 -11.51
CA SER A 245 -29.54 -28.46 -10.77
C SER A 245 -30.62 -28.94 -11.75
N GLY A 246 -31.04 -30.20 -11.64
CA GLY A 246 -32.24 -30.70 -12.33
C GLY A 246 -32.52 -32.19 -12.15
N GLN A 247 -33.52 -32.48 -11.30
CA GLN A 247 -34.52 -33.56 -11.41
C GLN A 247 -34.05 -35.03 -11.45
N ARG A 248 -34.24 -35.77 -10.35
CA ARG A 248 -35.43 -36.57 -9.99
C ARG A 248 -35.29 -37.07 -8.55
#